data_AF-K6ZC03-F1
#
_entry.id   AF-K6ZC03-F1
#
_cell.length_a   1.000
_cell.length_b   1.000
_cell.length_c   1.000
_cell.angle_alpha   90.00
_cell.angle_beta   90.00
_cell.angle_gamma   90.00
#
_symmetry.space_group_name_H-M   'P 1'
#
loop_
_entity.id
_entity.type
_entity.pdbx_description
1 polymer ?
#
loop_
_entity_poly.entity_id
_entity_poly.type
_entity_poly.pdbx_seq_one_letter_code
_entity_poly.pdbx_strand_id
1 'polypeptide(L)'
;MKKLPHKFQIPLTVAIMLPIMLTAMPAVMLYSTLPKGAALFEPWLDTVTRMVPFALPTLLVIAGSIRFVVTKWLVQPAPSL
;
A
#
# COMPACT_ATOMS: atom_id res chain seq x y z
N MET A 1 -22.57 8.01 -15.69
CA MET A 1 -21.78 7.28 -14.67
C MET A 1 -21.92 7.99 -13.32
N LYS A 2 -22.42 7.33 -12.28
CA LYS A 2 -22.49 7.90 -10.92
C LYS A 2 -21.05 8.09 -10.39
N LYS A 3 -20.68 9.31 -10.01
CA LYS A 3 -19.34 9.61 -9.48
C LYS A 3 -19.16 8.97 -8.10
N LEU A 4 -18.01 8.35 -7.85
CA LEU A 4 -17.69 7.71 -6.57
C LEU A 4 -17.64 8.78 -5.46
N PRO A 5 -18.34 8.63 -4.32
CA PRO A 5 -18.38 9.64 -3.26
C PRO A 5 -16.97 9.96 -2.75
N HIS A 6 -16.66 11.25 -2.56
CA HIS A 6 -15.30 11.73 -2.24
C HIS A 6 -14.68 11.05 -1.00
N LYS A 7 -15.50 10.74 0.01
CA LYS A 7 -15.09 10.00 1.22
C LYS A 7 -14.48 8.61 0.96
N PHE A 8 -14.77 8.00 -0.19
CA PHE A 8 -14.23 6.70 -0.59
C PHE A 8 -13.11 6.80 -1.63
N GLN A 9 -12.88 7.98 -2.22
CA GLN A 9 -11.85 8.13 -3.25
C GLN A 9 -10.46 7.95 -2.66
N ILE A 10 -10.15 8.60 -1.54
CA ILE A 10 -8.84 8.49 -0.88
C ILE A 10 -8.53 7.04 -0.45
N PRO A 11 -9.39 6.35 0.34
CA PRO A 11 -9.08 4.98 0.74
C PRO A 11 -9.02 4.01 -0.44
N LEU A 12 -9.82 4.23 -1.50
CA LEU A 12 -9.74 3.42 -2.71
C LEU A 12 -8.42 3.65 -3.48
N THR A 13 -8.01 4.91 -3.64
CA THR A 13 -6.72 5.26 -4.28
C THR A 13 -5.55 4.66 -3.50
N VAL A 14 -5.57 4.74 -2.17
CA VAL A 14 -4.52 4.13 -1.33
C VAL A 14 -4.54 2.61 -1.47
N ALA A 15 -5.71 1.97 -1.45
CA ALA A 15 -5.83 0.52 -1.61
C ALA A 15 -5.29 0.02 -2.95
N ILE A 16 -5.31 0.85 -4.00
CA ILE A 16 -4.78 0.51 -5.33
C ILE A 16 -3.28 0.85 -5.43
N MET A 17 -2.87 2.06 -5.05
CA MET A 17 -1.48 2.51 -5.21
C MET A 17 -0.51 1.76 -4.31
N LEU A 18 -0.93 1.44 -3.09
CA LEU A 18 -0.06 0.86 -2.08
C LEU A 18 0.46 -0.54 -2.45
N PRO A 19 -0.38 -1.49 -2.93
CA PRO A 19 0.14 -2.76 -3.44
C PRO A 19 1.00 -2.60 -4.70
N ILE A 20 0.71 -1.63 -5.57
CA ILE A 20 1.56 -1.35 -6.75
C ILE A 20 2.96 -0.92 -6.29
N MET A 21 3.04 -0.01 -5.33
CA MET A 21 4.33 0.45 -4.78
C MET A 21 5.09 -0.66 -4.05
N LEU A 22 4.38 -1.48 -3.25
CA LEU A 22 4.97 -2.61 -2.53
C LEU A 22 5.52 -3.70 -3.44
N THR A 23 4.92 -3.91 -4.61
CA THR A 23 5.32 -4.96 -5.56
C THR A 23 6.30 -4.49 -6.63
N ALA A 24 6.28 -3.19 -6.96
CA ALA A 24 7.17 -2.60 -7.96
C ALA A 24 8.63 -2.55 -7.50
N MET A 25 8.89 -2.18 -6.24
CA MET A 25 10.27 -2.11 -5.72
C MET A 25 11.00 -3.46 -5.76
N PRO A 26 10.41 -4.56 -5.26
CA PRO A 26 10.99 -5.90 -5.41
C PRO A 26 11.24 -6.26 -6.86
N ALA A 27 10.29 -5.97 -7.78
CA ALA A 27 10.45 -6.27 -9.20
C ALA A 27 11.64 -5.54 -9.82
N VAL A 28 11.82 -4.24 -9.53
CA VAL A 28 12.92 -3.43 -10.06
C VAL A 28 14.27 -3.90 -9.52
N MET A 29 14.38 -4.19 -8.23
CA MET A 29 15.62 -4.70 -7.62
C MET A 29 15.99 -6.09 -8.14
N LEU A 30 15.00 -6.93 -8.40
CA LEU A 30 15.24 -8.25 -8.98
C LEU A 30 15.69 -8.14 -10.44
N TYR A 31 15.04 -7.27 -11.21
CA TYR A 31 15.38 -7.04 -12.61
C TYR A 31 16.83 -6.54 -12.78
N SER A 32 17.34 -5.73 -11.85
CA SER A 32 18.72 -5.24 -11.89
C SER A 32 19.77 -6.28 -11.49
N THR A 33 19.36 -7.36 -10.81
CA THR A 33 20.26 -8.40 -10.30
C THR A 33 20.20 -9.71 -11.10
N LEU A 34 19.17 -9.87 -11.94
CA LEU A 34 18.99 -11.07 -12.75
C LEU A 34 19.97 -11.14 -13.94
N PRO A 35 20.46 -12.35 -14.28
CA PRO A 35 21.23 -12.57 -15.51
C PRO A 35 20.42 -12.19 -16.76
N LYS A 36 21.11 -11.73 -17.81
CA LYS A 36 20.47 -11.43 -19.10
C LYS A 36 19.74 -12.67 -19.64
N GLY A 37 18.44 -12.53 -19.89
CA GLY A 37 17.58 -13.61 -20.40
C GLY A 37 16.91 -14.47 -19.32
N ALA A 38 17.14 -14.21 -18.04
CA ALA A 38 16.43 -14.90 -16.95
C ALA A 38 14.97 -14.44 -16.84
N ALA A 39 14.08 -15.37 -16.48
CA ALA A 39 12.67 -15.07 -16.24
C ALA A 39 12.49 -14.27 -14.94
N LEU A 40 11.83 -13.11 -15.02
CA LEU A 40 11.58 -12.23 -13.87
C LEU A 40 10.45 -12.72 -12.96
N PHE A 41 9.44 -13.36 -13.55
CA PHE A 41 8.15 -13.59 -12.88
C PHE A 41 8.25 -14.52 -11.66
N GLU A 42 8.85 -15.70 -11.82
CA GLU A 42 8.99 -16.69 -10.74
C GLU A 42 9.73 -16.14 -9.50
N PRO A 43 10.95 -15.59 -9.63
CA PRO A 43 11.67 -15.09 -8.45
C PRO A 43 11.05 -13.81 -7.88
N TRP A 44 10.33 -13.02 -8.68
CA TRP A 44 9.53 -11.90 -8.17
C TRP A 44 8.35 -12.40 -7.33
N LEU A 45 7.62 -13.41 -7.81
CA LEU A 45 6.49 -14.00 -7.10
C LEU A 45 6.91 -14.63 -5.78
N ASP A 46 8.05 -15.34 -5.74
CA ASP A 46 8.62 -15.88 -4.51
C ASP A 46 8.99 -14.75 -3.51
N THR A 47 9.58 -13.66 -4.01
CA THR A 47 9.90 -12.50 -3.17
C THR A 47 8.63 -11.85 -2.58
N VAL A 48 7.60 -11.65 -3.41
CA VAL A 48 6.34 -11.05 -2.97
C VAL A 48 5.63 -11.95 -1.96
N THR A 49 5.52 -13.25 -2.22
CA THR A 49 4.84 -14.19 -1.32
C THR A 49 5.51 -14.30 0.04
N ARG A 50 6.84 -14.19 0.12
CA ARG A 50 7.59 -14.11 1.38
C ARG A 50 7.36 -12.80 2.15
N MET A 51 7.11 -11.70 1.45
CA MET A 51 6.89 -10.38 2.08
C MET A 51 5.46 -10.18 2.56
N VAL A 52 4.46 -10.71 1.83
CA VAL A 52 3.02 -10.57 2.14
C VAL A 52 2.64 -10.86 3.60
N PRO A 53 3.05 -11.99 4.24
CA PRO A 53 2.63 -12.31 5.60
C PRO A 53 3.09 -11.29 6.64
N PHE A 54 4.17 -10.56 6.37
CA PHE A 54 4.66 -9.49 7.25
C PHE A 54 4.09 -8.12 6.86
N ALA A 55 3.96 -7.86 5.56
CA ALA A 55 3.47 -6.57 5.06
C ALA A 55 2.01 -6.28 5.47
N LEU A 56 1.14 -7.31 5.47
CA LEU A 56 -0.28 -7.14 5.80
C LEU A 56 -0.52 -6.71 7.27
N PRO A 57 0.04 -7.39 8.30
CA PRO A 57 -0.07 -6.93 9.69
C PRO A 57 0.54 -5.54 9.89
N THR A 58 1.72 -5.29 9.31
CA THR A 58 2.39 -3.99 9.44
C THR A 58 1.54 -2.86 8.85
N LEU A 59 0.89 -3.09 7.71
CA LEU A 59 -0.04 -2.12 7.12
C LEU A 59 -1.25 -1.84 8.00
N LEU A 60 -1.83 -2.87 8.61
CA LEU A 60 -2.95 -2.68 9.53
C LEU A 60 -2.54 -1.84 10.74
N VAL A 61 -1.36 -2.11 11.31
CA VAL A 61 -0.82 -1.33 12.44
C VAL A 61 -0.55 0.11 12.03
N ILE A 62 0.08 0.35 10.88
CA ILE A 62 0.37 1.69 10.38
C ILE A 62 -0.93 2.45 10.08
N ALA A 63 -1.87 1.84 9.35
CA ALA A 63 -3.14 2.47 9.02
C ALA A 63 -3.96 2.80 10.28
N GLY A 64 -3.99 1.88 11.26
CA GLY A 64 -4.63 2.09 12.56
C GLY A 64 -3.98 3.23 13.35
N SER A 65 -2.64 3.26 13.38
CA SER A 65 -1.87 4.29 14.08
C SER A 65 -2.07 5.67 13.43
N ILE A 66 -1.99 5.76 12.10
CA ILE A 66 -2.23 7.00 11.36
C ILE A 66 -3.66 7.47 11.61
N ARG A 67 -4.66 6.58 11.50
CA ARG A 67 -6.05 6.93 11.78
C ARG A 67 -6.20 7.48 13.19
N PHE A 68 -5.65 6.78 14.18
CA PHE A 68 -5.70 7.20 15.59
C PHE A 68 -5.07 8.59 15.78
N VAL A 69 -3.86 8.80 15.26
CA VAL A 69 -3.15 10.09 15.32
C VAL A 69 -3.96 11.19 14.65
N VAL A 70 -4.48 10.95 13.45
CA VAL A 70 -5.28 11.93 12.71
C VAL A 70 -6.54 12.29 13.49
N THR A 71 -7.30 11.29 13.95
CA THR A 71 -8.56 11.53 14.67
C THR A 71 -8.39 12.17 16.04
N LYS A 72 -7.28 11.88 16.75
CA LYS A 72 -7.07 12.37 18.11
C LYS A 72 -6.33 13.71 18.16
N TRP A 73 -5.42 13.95 17.20
CA TRP A 73 -4.51 15.10 17.26
C TRP A 73 -4.65 16.09 16.10
N LEU A 74 -5.07 15.67 14.91
CA LEU A 74 -5.17 16.57 13.74
C LEU A 74 -6.59 17.04 13.43
N VAL A 75 -7.61 16.23 13.69
CA VAL A 75 -9.00 16.64 13.50
C VAL A 75 -9.42 17.48 14.71
N GLN A 76 -9.39 18.81 14.56
CA GLN A 76 -10.09 19.68 15.49
C GLN A 76 -11.59 19.37 15.40
N PRO A 77 -12.32 19.31 16.54
CA PRO A 77 -13.77 19.14 16.50
C PRO A 77 -14.37 20.21 15.58
N ALA A 78 -15.22 19.81 14.64
CA ALA A 78 -15.90 20.75 13.78
C ALA A 78 -16.57 21.82 14.66
N PRO A 79 -16.40 23.12 14.38
CA PRO A 79 -17.10 24.16 15.12
C PRO A 79 -18.59 23.86 15.02
N SER A 80 -19.19 23.53 16.17
CA SER A 80 -20.63 23.40 16.31
C SER A 80 -21.23 24.79 16.11
N LEU A 81 -21.70 25.05 14.89
CA LEU A 81 -22.61 26.15 14.56
C LEU A 81 -24.02 25.60 14.48
#